data_AF-Q1K114-F1
#
_entry.id   AF-Q1K114-F1
#
_cell.length_a   1.000
_cell.length_b   1.000
_cell.length_c   1.000
_cell.angle_alpha   90.00
_cell.angle_beta   90.00
_cell.angle_gamma   90.00
#
_symmetry.space_group_name_H-M   'P 1'
#
loop_
_entity.id
_entity.type
_entity.pdbx_description
1 polymer ?
#
loop_
_entity_poly.entity_id
_entity_poly.type
_entity_poly.pdbx_seq_one_letter_code
_entity_poly.pdbx_strand_id
1 'polypeptide(L)'
;MMTRWKLWIVMVVVFVAGICVGVGGTGLFLRHKVTTVVEQGAPAISQLLVQRLSGRLDLSSDQEQQVTEILNSTQQQLAQLRRQIRPEVQVLIRQTVEEIRTDLSPAQQQEFDAFIQPFRERWQEHLSQQIDAEKM
;
A
#
# COMPACT_ATOMS: atom_id res chain seq x y z
N MET A 1 -26.92 35.77 28.04
CA MET A 1 -25.84 35.84 27.01
C MET A 1 -25.32 34.44 26.73
N MET A 2 -26.17 33.57 26.19
CA MET A 2 -25.78 32.22 25.77
C MET A 2 -25.95 32.18 24.27
N THR A 3 -24.91 31.80 23.50
CA THR A 3 -25.04 31.04 22.23
C THR A 3 -23.82 31.09 21.30
N ARG A 4 -22.79 31.93 21.52
CA ARG A 4 -21.65 31.98 20.56
C ARG A 4 -20.73 30.76 20.63
N TRP A 5 -20.46 30.24 21.83
CA TRP A 5 -19.60 29.08 22.03
C TRP A 5 -20.26 27.76 21.58
N LYS A 6 -21.58 27.62 21.76
CA LYS A 6 -22.33 26.44 21.32
C LYS A 6 -22.35 26.32 19.79
N LEU A 7 -22.42 27.46 19.07
CA LEU A 7 -22.30 27.51 17.62
C LEU A 7 -20.91 27.04 17.13
N TRP A 8 -19.85 27.42 17.83
CA TRP A 8 -18.49 26.96 17.51
C TRP A 8 -18.31 25.46 17.72
N ILE A 9 -18.86 24.90 18.82
CA ILE A 9 -18.83 23.45 19.07
C ILE A 9 -19.53 22.69 17.94
N VAL A 10 -20.72 23.10 17.54
CA VAL A 10 -21.47 22.43 16.46
C VAL A 10 -20.69 22.50 15.14
N MET A 11 -20.05 23.63 14.85
CA MET A 11 -19.23 23.79 13.64
C MET A 11 -18.01 22.87 13.63
N VAL A 12 -17.30 22.76 14.76
CA VAL A 12 -16.16 21.84 14.91
C VAL A 12 -16.61 20.39 14.75
N VAL A 13 -17.74 20.00 15.35
CA VAL A 13 -18.27 18.64 15.24
C VAL A 13 -18.61 18.27 13.80
N VAL A 14 -19.28 19.16 13.06
CA VAL A 14 -19.61 18.93 11.63
C VAL A 14 -18.34 18.87 10.78
N PHE A 15 -17.35 19.70 11.07
CA PHE A 15 -16.08 19.72 10.34
C PHE A 15 -15.27 18.43 10.58
N VAL A 16 -15.18 17.97 11.82
CA VAL A 16 -14.53 16.70 12.17
C VAL A 16 -15.27 15.52 11.54
N ALA A 17 -16.60 15.52 11.57
CA ALA A 17 -17.39 14.49 10.88
C ALA A 17 -17.14 14.50 9.36
N GLY A 18 -17.04 15.68 8.75
CA GLY A 18 -16.70 15.84 7.33
C GLY A 18 -15.29 15.32 7.00
N ILE A 19 -14.30 15.57 7.87
CA ILE A 19 -12.94 15.01 7.73
C ILE A 19 -12.96 13.49 7.87
N CYS A 20 -13.69 12.94 8.85
CA CYS A 20 -13.83 11.49 9.03
C CYS A 20 -14.46 10.84 7.79
N VAL A 21 -15.48 11.47 7.19
CA VAL A 21 -16.12 10.99 5.96
C VAL A 21 -15.21 11.18 4.74
N GLY A 22 -14.45 12.28 4.66
CA GLY A 22 -13.52 12.55 3.56
C GLY A 22 -12.30 11.63 3.56
N VAL A 23 -11.65 11.46 4.71
CA VAL A 23 -10.52 10.55 4.92
C VAL A 23 -10.96 9.09 4.80
N GLY A 24 -12.12 8.75 5.38
CA GLY A 24 -12.72 7.42 5.29
C GLY A 24 -13.16 7.06 3.87
N GLY A 25 -13.85 7.96 3.17
CA GLY A 25 -14.38 7.74 1.82
C GLY A 25 -13.31 7.74 0.73
N THR A 26 -12.37 8.69 0.78
CA THR A 26 -11.24 8.73 -0.17
C THR A 26 -10.28 7.58 0.09
N GLY A 27 -10.06 7.25 1.37
CA GLY A 27 -9.27 6.09 1.78
C GLY A 27 -9.89 4.77 1.30
N LEU A 28 -11.21 4.59 1.39
CA LEU A 28 -11.89 3.39 0.88
C LEU A 28 -11.83 3.30 -0.64
N PHE A 29 -12.03 4.41 -1.35
CA PHE A 29 -12.04 4.44 -2.81
C PHE A 29 -10.65 4.18 -3.41
N LEU A 30 -9.59 4.78 -2.83
CA LEU A 30 -8.21 4.45 -3.19
C LEU A 30 -7.83 3.04 -2.78
N ARG A 31 -8.25 2.59 -1.58
CA ARG A 31 -7.96 1.24 -1.09
C ARG A 31 -8.55 0.21 -2.03
N HIS A 32 -9.78 0.35 -2.53
CA HIS A 32 -10.40 -0.62 -3.44
C HIS A 32 -9.67 -0.73 -4.79
N LYS A 33 -9.24 0.39 -5.39
CA LYS A 33 -8.51 0.33 -6.68
C LYS A 33 -7.04 -0.07 -6.54
N VAL A 34 -6.38 0.31 -5.45
CA VAL A 34 -4.96 0.00 -5.21
C VAL A 34 -4.81 -1.43 -4.69
N THR A 35 -5.71 -1.93 -3.83
CA THR A 35 -5.66 -3.33 -3.37
C THR A 35 -5.86 -4.32 -4.51
N THR A 36 -6.75 -4.08 -5.48
CA THR A 36 -6.86 -5.00 -6.63
C THR A 36 -5.56 -5.10 -7.44
N VAL A 37 -4.81 -3.99 -7.58
CA VAL A 37 -3.52 -3.98 -8.33
C VAL A 37 -2.35 -4.50 -7.48
N VAL A 38 -2.39 -4.31 -6.16
CA VAL A 38 -1.33 -4.73 -5.24
C VAL A 38 -1.51 -6.18 -4.77
N GLU A 39 -2.75 -6.66 -4.58
CA GLU A 39 -3.09 -8.02 -4.12
C GLU A 39 -3.14 -9.05 -5.25
N GLN A 40 -3.55 -8.68 -6.47
CA GLN A 40 -3.45 -9.59 -7.64
C GLN A 40 -2.00 -9.74 -8.15
N GLY A 41 -1.12 -8.86 -7.67
CA GLY A 41 0.33 -8.95 -7.86
C GLY A 41 0.84 -8.63 -9.27
N ALA A 42 2.17 -8.72 -9.37
CA ALA A 42 2.93 -8.67 -10.61
C ALA A 42 2.36 -9.49 -11.80
N PRO A 43 1.83 -10.71 -11.63
CA PRO A 43 1.35 -11.51 -12.77
C PRO A 43 0.11 -10.93 -13.47
N ALA A 44 -0.78 -10.22 -12.75
CA ALA A 44 -1.91 -9.54 -13.38
C ALA A 44 -1.45 -8.39 -14.29
N ILE A 45 -0.38 -7.69 -13.89
CA ILE A 45 0.19 -6.57 -14.65
C ILE A 45 0.89 -7.07 -15.91
N SER A 46 1.64 -8.18 -15.84
CA SER A 46 2.29 -8.74 -17.03
C SER A 46 1.27 -9.21 -18.07
N GLN A 47 0.19 -9.87 -17.65
CA GLN A 47 -0.89 -10.29 -18.55
C GLN A 47 -1.60 -9.11 -19.21
N LEU A 48 -1.90 -8.05 -18.45
CA LEU A 48 -2.49 -6.82 -19.00
C LEU A 48 -1.56 -6.13 -20.01
N LEU A 49 -0.25 -6.17 -19.77
CA LEU A 49 0.76 -5.64 -20.69
C LEU A 49 0.83 -6.46 -21.98
N VAL A 50 0.85 -7.79 -21.87
CA VAL A 50 0.80 -8.70 -23.04
C VAL A 50 -0.44 -8.42 -23.89
N GLN A 51 -1.63 -8.37 -23.27
CA GLN A 51 -2.87 -8.09 -23.99
C GLN A 51 -2.87 -6.72 -24.68
N ARG A 52 -2.35 -5.68 -24.02
CA ARG A 52 -2.22 -4.35 -24.63
C ARG A 52 -1.22 -4.31 -25.77
N LEU A 53 -0.09 -5.01 -25.65
CA LEU A 53 0.93 -5.09 -26.69
C LEU A 53 0.42 -5.90 -27.88
N SER A 54 -0.23 -7.04 -27.61
CA SER A 54 -0.86 -7.90 -28.61
C SER A 54 -1.87 -7.12 -29.43
N GLY A 55 -2.83 -6.42 -28.80
CA GLY A 55 -3.83 -5.64 -29.52
C GLY A 55 -3.33 -4.37 -30.22
N ARG A 56 -2.16 -3.82 -29.82
CA ARG A 56 -1.63 -2.58 -30.41
C ARG A 56 -0.59 -2.82 -31.50
N LEU A 57 0.12 -3.94 -31.45
CA LEU A 57 1.17 -4.32 -32.39
C LEU A 57 0.73 -5.47 -33.30
N ASP A 58 -0.46 -6.02 -33.09
CA ASP A 58 -1.01 -7.17 -33.81
C ASP A 58 -0.05 -8.37 -33.76
N LEU A 59 0.36 -8.71 -32.53
CA LEU A 59 1.36 -9.75 -32.28
C LEU A 59 0.84 -11.12 -32.75
N SER A 60 1.69 -11.90 -33.41
CA SER A 60 1.39 -13.31 -33.68
C SER A 60 1.42 -14.14 -32.40
N SER A 61 0.85 -15.35 -32.44
CA SER A 61 0.88 -16.29 -31.30
C SER A 61 2.29 -16.51 -30.75
N ASP A 62 3.26 -16.65 -31.66
CA ASP A 62 4.66 -16.93 -31.29
C ASP A 62 5.32 -15.70 -30.65
N GLN A 63 4.96 -14.50 -31.10
CA GLN A 63 5.44 -13.24 -30.51
C GLN A 63 4.81 -12.99 -29.13
N GLU A 64 3.51 -13.28 -28.99
CA GLU A 64 2.82 -13.16 -27.71
C GLU A 64 3.44 -14.09 -26.65
N GLN A 65 3.76 -15.32 -27.04
CA GLN A 65 4.45 -16.28 -26.17
C GLN A 65 5.83 -15.78 -25.74
N GLN A 66 6.64 -15.25 -26.67
CA GLN A 66 7.96 -14.69 -26.34
C GLN A 66 7.86 -13.46 -25.42
N VAL A 67 6.95 -12.54 -25.69
CA VAL A 67 6.74 -11.35 -24.84
C VAL A 67 6.29 -11.77 -23.43
N THR A 68 5.42 -12.78 -23.34
CA THR A 68 4.98 -13.33 -22.06
C THR A 68 6.15 -13.90 -21.27
N GLU A 69 7.04 -14.67 -21.91
CA GLU A 69 8.22 -15.25 -21.28
C GLU A 69 9.20 -14.18 -20.78
N ILE A 70 9.48 -13.15 -21.58
CA ILE A 70 10.34 -12.02 -21.20
C ILE A 70 9.78 -11.29 -19.98
N LEU A 71 8.47 -11.01 -20.00
CA LEU A 71 7.81 -10.34 -18.87
C LEU A 71 7.82 -11.22 -17.63
N ASN A 72 7.58 -12.52 -17.74
CA ASN A 72 7.64 -13.44 -16.60
C ASN A 72 9.04 -13.52 -15.99
N SER A 73 10.08 -13.61 -16.82
CA SER A 73 11.48 -13.57 -16.38
C SER A 73 11.80 -12.26 -15.63
N THR A 74 11.35 -11.12 -16.18
CA THR A 74 11.54 -9.81 -15.54
C THR A 74 10.83 -9.75 -14.19
N GLN A 75 9.62 -10.28 -14.09
CA GLN A 75 8.89 -10.33 -12.82
C GLN A 75 9.58 -11.19 -11.77
N GLN A 76 10.19 -12.32 -12.17
CA GLN A 76 10.99 -13.15 -11.27
C GLN A 76 12.22 -12.40 -10.77
N GLN A 77 12.96 -11.71 -11.65
CA GLN A 77 14.12 -10.91 -11.27
C GLN A 77 13.74 -9.77 -10.32
N LEU A 78 12.64 -9.06 -10.59
CA LEU A 78 12.11 -8.02 -9.70
C LEU A 78 11.65 -8.60 -8.35
N ALA A 79 11.08 -9.81 -8.33
CA ALA A 79 10.73 -10.48 -7.08
C ALA A 79 11.97 -10.84 -6.26
N GLN A 80 13.03 -11.34 -6.90
CA GLN A 80 14.31 -11.62 -6.25
C GLN A 80 14.97 -10.37 -5.68
N LEU A 81 15.06 -9.30 -6.49
CA LEU A 81 15.62 -8.02 -6.04
C LEU A 81 14.84 -7.44 -4.84
N ARG A 82 13.51 -7.50 -4.91
CA ARG A 82 12.66 -7.10 -3.78
C ARG A 82 12.98 -7.91 -2.53
N ARG A 83 13.17 -9.23 -2.62
CA ARG A 83 13.53 -10.07 -1.46
C ARG A 83 14.87 -9.65 -0.86
N GLN A 84 15.86 -9.32 -1.68
CA GLN A 84 17.20 -8.91 -1.23
C GLN A 84 17.18 -7.58 -0.49
N ILE A 85 16.51 -6.56 -1.05
CA ILE A 85 16.51 -5.19 -0.49
C ILE A 85 15.50 -5.04 0.66
N ARG A 86 14.48 -5.91 0.71
CA ARG A 86 13.42 -5.87 1.72
C ARG A 86 13.94 -5.69 3.15
N PRO A 87 14.85 -6.52 3.71
CA PRO A 87 15.30 -6.37 5.10
C PRO A 87 15.87 -4.99 5.41
N GLU A 88 16.66 -4.41 4.49
CA GLU A 88 17.24 -3.07 4.65
C GLU A 88 16.16 -2.00 4.72
N VAL A 89 15.16 -2.08 3.84
CA VAL A 89 13.99 -1.19 3.85
C VAL A 89 13.22 -1.30 5.16
N GLN A 90 13.13 -2.50 5.76
CA GLN A 90 12.44 -2.66 7.05
C GLN A 90 13.15 -1.97 8.20
N VAL A 91 14.48 -2.12 8.24
CA VAL A 91 15.29 -1.47 9.26
C VAL A 91 15.13 0.05 9.14
N LEU A 92 15.24 0.57 7.92
CA LEU A 92 15.08 2.00 7.64
C LEU A 92 13.70 2.51 8.10
N ILE A 93 12.61 1.83 7.71
CA ILE A 93 11.25 2.25 8.10
C ILE A 93 11.08 2.22 9.62
N ARG A 94 11.58 1.18 10.31
CA ARG A 94 11.50 1.10 11.78
C ARG A 94 12.25 2.25 12.44
N GLN A 95 13.45 2.56 11.95
CA GLN A 95 14.24 3.68 12.46
C GLN A 95 13.49 5.01 12.28
N THR A 96 12.97 5.27 11.08
CA THR A 96 12.19 6.48 10.79
C THR A 96 10.95 6.60 11.69
N VAL A 97 10.26 5.50 11.97
CA VAL A 97 9.10 5.49 12.87
C VAL A 97 9.50 5.88 14.29
N GLU A 98 10.60 5.35 14.82
CA GLU A 98 11.07 5.70 16.17
C GLU A 98 11.62 7.13 16.25
N GLU A 99 12.29 7.62 15.20
CA GLU A 99 12.74 9.00 15.09
C GLU A 99 11.55 9.96 15.15
N ILE A 100 10.52 9.74 14.32
CA ILE A 100 9.29 10.53 14.35
C ILE A 100 8.66 10.48 15.74
N ARG A 101 8.56 9.29 16.34
CA ARG A 101 7.92 9.09 17.65
C ARG A 101 8.62 9.88 18.77
N THR A 102 9.94 10.03 18.69
CA THR A 102 10.75 10.76 19.69
C THR A 102 10.39 12.25 19.74
N ASP A 103 10.02 12.84 18.61
CA ASP A 103 9.65 14.25 18.49
C ASP A 103 8.19 14.54 18.88
N LEU A 104 7.38 13.49 19.11
CA LEU A 104 5.96 13.62 19.43
C LEU A 104 5.70 13.68 20.93
N SER A 105 4.71 14.49 21.32
CA SER A 105 4.18 14.46 22.68
C SER A 105 3.48 13.13 22.97
N PRO A 106 3.30 12.73 24.25
CA PRO A 106 2.66 11.46 24.60
C PRO A 106 1.26 11.25 23.98
N ALA A 107 0.47 12.33 23.88
CA ALA A 107 -0.86 12.26 23.25
C ALA A 107 -0.76 12.03 21.73
N GLN A 108 0.21 12.64 21.06
CA GLN A 108 0.44 12.48 19.62
C GLN A 108 1.05 11.11 19.29
N GLN A 109 1.88 10.55 20.18
CA GLN A 109 2.40 9.18 20.01
C GLN A 109 1.27 8.16 19.93
N GLN A 110 0.22 8.31 20.75
CA GLN A 110 -0.91 7.40 20.73
C GLN A 110 -1.71 7.47 19.41
N GLU A 111 -1.90 8.67 18.87
CA GLU A 111 -2.54 8.86 17.55
C GLU A 111 -1.66 8.34 16.41
N PHE A 112 -0.35 8.58 16.49
CA PHE A 112 0.62 8.08 15.52
C PHE A 112 0.70 6.56 15.51
N ASP A 113 0.75 5.92 16.68
CA ASP A 113 0.77 4.46 16.82
C ASP A 113 -0.50 3.83 16.20
N ALA A 114 -1.67 4.43 16.43
CA ALA A 114 -2.93 4.01 15.81
C ALA A 114 -2.94 4.21 14.28
N PHE A 115 -2.34 5.31 13.80
CA PHE A 115 -2.22 5.59 12.37
C PHE A 115 -1.32 4.58 11.64
N ILE A 116 -0.19 4.19 12.25
CA ILE A 116 0.77 3.26 11.62
C ILE A 116 0.38 1.79 11.78
N GLN A 117 -0.49 1.44 12.72
CA GLN A 117 -0.84 0.06 13.04
C GLN A 117 -1.33 -0.75 11.82
N PRO A 118 -2.24 -0.27 10.95
CA PRO A 118 -2.67 -0.99 9.76
C PRO A 118 -1.53 -1.24 8.76
N PHE A 119 -0.54 -0.35 8.71
CA PHE A 119 0.65 -0.51 7.86
C PHE A 119 1.59 -1.57 8.45
N ARG A 120 1.77 -1.57 9.77
CA ARG A 120 2.60 -2.54 10.50
C ARG A 120 2.05 -3.97 10.37
N GLU A 121 0.75 -4.15 10.50
CA GLU A 121 0.07 -5.45 10.38
C GLU A 121 0.25 -6.05 8.99
N ARG A 122 -0.06 -5.28 7.93
CA ARG A 122 0.16 -5.71 6.53
C ARG A 122 1.61 -6.07 6.24
N TRP A 123 2.54 -5.32 6.83
CA TRP A 123 3.96 -5.55 6.64
C TRP A 123 4.44 -6.83 7.34
N GLN A 124 3.91 -7.11 8.54
CA GLN A 124 4.16 -8.36 9.29
C GLN A 124 3.52 -9.58 8.62
N GLU A 125 2.32 -9.44 8.07
CA GLU A 125 1.62 -10.52 7.38
C GLU A 125 2.41 -10.98 6.14
N HIS A 126 2.89 -10.04 5.32
CA HIS A 126 3.79 -10.33 4.19
C HIS A 126 5.15 -10.90 4.63
N LEU A 127 5.61 -10.66 5.86
CA LEU A 127 6.84 -11.21 6.42
C LEU A 127 6.66 -12.70 6.75
N SER A 128 5.57 -13.04 7.43
CA SER A 128 5.25 -14.40 7.84
C SER A 128 5.09 -15.35 6.65
N GLN A 129 4.28 -14.95 5.66
CA GLN A 129 4.03 -15.78 4.47
C GLN A 129 5.28 -16.10 3.63
N GLN A 130 6.32 -15.25 3.68
CA GLN A 130 7.55 -15.49 2.92
C GLN A 130 8.56 -16.37 3.66
N ILE A 131 8.67 -16.26 4.99
CA ILE A 131 9.55 -17.13 5.79
C ILE A 131 9.05 -18.58 5.72
N ASP A 132 7.73 -18.78 5.73
CA ASP A 132 7.12 -20.10 5.60
C ASP A 132 7.32 -20.69 4.20
N ALA A 133 7.35 -19.86 3.15
CA ALA A 133 7.63 -20.28 1.77
C ALA A 133 9.12 -20.58 1.49
N GLU A 134 10.05 -20.12 2.34
CA GLU A 134 11.49 -20.41 2.24
C GLU A 134 11.88 -21.69 3.01
N LYS A 135 11.03 -22.15 3.93
CA LYS A 135 11.22 -23.38 4.73
C LYS A 135 10.59 -24.64 4.13
N MET A 136 9.88 -24.53 3.00
CA MET A 136 9.33 -25.65 2.23
C MET A 136 10.17 -25.92 0.99
#